data_AF-A0A3D8HSQ8-F1
#
_entry.id   AF-A0A3D8HSQ8-F1
#
_cell.length_a   1.000
_cell.length_b   1.000
_cell.length_c   1.000
_cell.angle_alpha   90.00
_cell.angle_beta   90.00
_cell.angle_gamma   90.00
#
_symmetry.space_group_name_H-M   'P 1'
#
loop_
_entity.id
_entity.type
_entity.pdbx_description
1 polymer ?
#
loop_
_entity_poly.entity_id
_entity_poly.type
_entity_poly.pdbx_seq_one_letter_code
_entity_poly.pdbx_strand_id
1 'polypeptide(L)'
;MRYARLYEVLQTIYEYYPRNVSYNERKKYESLPQAERLRQVRKMAIKDEDTKENLSTLMKDIFSPQYALKDCVDLRNDVSYLYYVLLHKNQKPLDFDTDLAIALGGCFYYLQVVISYLAKYYFYFVSFSKHNAEAKESENAWIFRDIFCDCEFEKVQNKLIDIPQVKMLDERLEKMGFAFVPKEILTHRLEDIETQCSNFGQTLVYDCIFSNVLSIHRGND
;
A
#
# COMPACT_ATOMS: atom_id res chain seq x y z
N MET A 1 3.50 -15.22 -11.36
CA MET A 1 3.20 -13.82 -11.01
C MET A 1 2.94 -13.06 -12.31
N ARG A 2 1.73 -12.52 -12.46
CA ARG A 2 1.38 -11.63 -13.57
C ARG A 2 1.76 -10.20 -13.21
N TYR A 3 2.55 -9.55 -14.06
CA TYR A 3 2.92 -8.14 -13.90
C TYR A 3 1.98 -7.23 -14.68
N ALA A 4 1.57 -6.12 -14.05
CA ALA A 4 0.85 -5.04 -14.71
C ALA A 4 1.78 -4.28 -15.66
N ARG A 5 1.25 -3.76 -16.76
CA ARG A 5 1.98 -2.89 -17.69
C ARG A 5 1.64 -1.43 -17.41
N LEU A 6 2.62 -0.53 -17.59
CA LEU A 6 2.42 0.90 -17.29
C LEU A 6 1.20 1.47 -18.02
N TYR A 7 1.05 1.13 -19.31
CA TYR A 7 -0.09 1.58 -20.11
C TYR A 7 -1.45 1.16 -19.53
N GLU A 8 -1.58 -0.09 -19.06
CA GLU A 8 -2.82 -0.61 -18.47
C GLU A 8 -3.17 0.15 -17.18
N VAL A 9 -2.15 0.41 -16.35
CA VAL A 9 -2.31 1.16 -15.10
C VAL A 9 -2.70 2.61 -15.38
N LEU A 10 -2.06 3.27 -16.35
CA LEU A 10 -2.39 4.64 -16.76
C LEU A 10 -3.81 4.74 -17.31
N GLN A 11 -4.26 3.76 -18.11
CA GLN A 11 -5.64 3.71 -18.58
C GLN A 11 -6.63 3.68 -17.42
N THR A 12 -6.41 2.80 -16.43
CA THR A 12 -7.23 2.77 -15.21
C THR A 12 -7.26 4.13 -14.52
N ILE A 13 -6.10 4.77 -14.34
CA ILE A 13 -6.03 6.09 -13.69
C ILE A 13 -6.86 7.13 -14.46
N TYR A 14 -6.72 7.20 -15.78
CA TYR A 14 -7.43 8.18 -16.60
C TYR A 14 -8.95 7.94 -16.72
N GLU A 15 -9.43 6.75 -16.37
CA GLU A 15 -10.86 6.50 -16.22
C GLU A 15 -11.46 7.19 -15.00
N TYR A 16 -10.68 7.34 -13.92
CA TYR A 16 -11.14 7.80 -12.60
C TYR A 16 -10.62 9.18 -12.18
N TYR A 17 -9.50 9.63 -12.74
CA TYR A 17 -8.89 10.92 -12.39
C TYR A 17 -8.97 11.90 -13.57
N PRO A 18 -9.58 13.09 -13.39
CA PRO A 18 -9.53 14.18 -14.35
C PRO A 18 -8.12 14.60 -14.71
N ARG A 19 -7.87 14.77 -16.02
CA ARG A 19 -6.60 15.25 -16.56
C ARG A 19 -6.62 16.75 -16.81
N ASN A 20 -5.50 17.42 -16.52
CA ASN A 20 -5.29 18.87 -16.72
C ASN A 20 -6.38 19.75 -16.06
N VAL A 21 -6.96 19.27 -14.95
CA VAL A 21 -7.93 20.02 -14.15
C VAL A 21 -7.47 20.02 -12.71
N SER A 22 -7.23 21.21 -12.16
CA SER A 22 -6.78 21.34 -10.79
C SER A 22 -7.86 20.87 -9.81
N TYR A 23 -7.45 20.16 -8.76
CA TYR A 23 -8.34 19.76 -7.68
C TYR A 23 -8.89 20.97 -6.92
N ASN A 24 -8.12 22.07 -6.88
CA ASN A 24 -8.56 23.35 -6.31
C ASN A 24 -9.74 23.98 -7.07
N GLU A 25 -9.92 23.67 -8.36
CA GLU A 25 -11.12 24.02 -9.13
C GLU A 25 -12.28 23.05 -8.83
N ARG A 26 -12.59 22.85 -7.54
CA ARG A 26 -13.40 21.74 -7.03
C ARG A 26 -14.72 21.50 -7.77
N LYS A 27 -15.47 22.56 -8.07
CA LYS A 27 -16.75 22.44 -8.82
C LYS A 27 -16.56 21.84 -10.22
N LYS A 28 -15.49 22.26 -10.92
CA LYS A 28 -15.17 21.75 -12.24
C LYS A 28 -14.60 20.34 -12.14
N TYR A 29 -13.69 20.08 -11.21
CA TYR A 29 -13.12 18.76 -10.99
C TYR A 29 -14.20 17.71 -10.68
N GLU A 30 -15.07 17.98 -9.70
CA GLU A 30 -16.10 17.05 -9.22
C GLU A 30 -17.27 16.86 -10.20
N SER A 31 -17.43 17.73 -11.21
CA SER A 31 -18.47 17.59 -12.23
C SER A 31 -18.04 16.75 -13.43
N LEU A 32 -16.76 16.36 -13.50
CA LEU A 32 -16.26 15.53 -14.59
C LEU A 32 -16.65 14.05 -14.45
N PRO A 33 -16.88 13.33 -15.56
CA PRO A 33 -17.27 11.92 -15.52
C PRO A 33 -16.31 11.02 -14.74
N GLN A 34 -15.01 11.32 -14.81
CA GLN A 34 -13.96 10.61 -14.09
C GLN A 34 -14.16 10.67 -12.57
N ALA A 35 -14.33 11.88 -12.03
CA ALA A 35 -14.53 12.10 -10.60
C ALA A 35 -15.84 11.46 -10.12
N GLU A 36 -16.89 11.44 -10.95
CA GLU A 36 -18.11 10.71 -10.64
C GLU A 36 -17.90 9.20 -10.57
N ARG A 37 -17.20 8.61 -11.55
CA ARG A 37 -16.85 7.19 -11.54
C ARG A 37 -16.02 6.83 -10.30
N LEU A 38 -15.06 7.67 -9.92
CA LEU A 38 -14.24 7.46 -8.72
C LEU A 38 -15.09 7.47 -7.44
N ARG A 39 -16.04 8.41 -7.33
CA ARG A 39 -16.98 8.45 -6.19
C ARG A 39 -17.88 7.21 -6.15
N GLN A 40 -18.33 6.72 -7.31
CA GLN A 40 -19.18 5.53 -7.39
C GLN A 40 -18.42 4.25 -7.00
N VAL A 41 -17.23 4.02 -7.56
CA VAL A 41 -16.43 2.82 -7.24
C VAL A 41 -16.03 2.81 -5.77
N ARG A 42 -15.67 3.95 -5.17
CA ARG A 42 -15.41 4.05 -3.73
C ARG A 42 -16.63 3.69 -2.88
N LYS A 43 -17.81 4.19 -3.24
CA LYS A 43 -19.07 3.83 -2.55
C LYS A 43 -19.38 2.34 -2.66
N MET A 44 -19.09 1.72 -3.81
CA MET A 44 -19.25 0.28 -3.99
C MET A 44 -18.25 -0.50 -3.13
N ALA A 45 -16.95 -0.17 -3.19
CA ALA A 45 -15.92 -0.83 -2.41
C ALA A 45 -16.15 -0.74 -0.89
N ILE A 46 -16.63 0.42 -0.39
CA ILE A 46 -16.98 0.60 1.02
C ILE A 46 -18.09 -0.36 1.46
N LYS A 47 -19.02 -0.71 0.56
CA LYS A 47 -20.16 -1.60 0.83
C LYS A 47 -19.90 -3.07 0.46
N ASP A 48 -18.80 -3.34 -0.21
CA ASP A 48 -18.42 -4.68 -0.67
C ASP A 48 -17.77 -5.45 0.48
N GLU A 49 -18.60 -5.96 1.38
CA GLU A 49 -18.17 -6.79 2.51
C GLU A 49 -17.62 -8.14 2.06
N ASP A 50 -18.15 -8.70 0.97
CA ASP A 50 -17.70 -9.99 0.42
C ASP A 50 -16.23 -9.91 -0.01
N THR A 51 -15.84 -8.86 -0.75
CA THR A 51 -14.43 -8.67 -1.14
C THR A 51 -13.53 -8.49 0.09
N LYS A 52 -13.97 -7.71 1.10
CA LYS A 52 -13.21 -7.53 2.35
C LYS A 52 -12.99 -8.85 3.08
N GLU A 53 -14.05 -9.62 3.26
CA GLU A 53 -14.00 -10.91 3.96
C GLU A 53 -13.13 -11.92 3.20
N ASN A 54 -13.27 -11.98 1.87
CA ASN A 54 -12.45 -12.84 1.03
C ASN A 54 -10.96 -12.50 1.12
N LEU A 55 -10.60 -11.22 1.06
CA LEU A 55 -9.21 -10.78 1.18
C LEU A 55 -8.68 -11.01 2.62
N SER A 56 -9.46 -10.68 3.64
CA SER A 56 -9.07 -10.92 5.04
C SER A 56 -8.83 -12.41 5.32
N THR A 57 -9.70 -13.28 4.80
CA THR A 57 -9.57 -14.74 4.90
C THR A 57 -8.34 -15.23 4.15
N LEU A 58 -8.12 -14.76 2.92
CA LEU A 58 -6.93 -15.08 2.13
C LEU A 58 -5.64 -14.75 2.89
N MET A 59 -5.57 -13.56 3.48
CA MET A 59 -4.39 -13.11 4.23
C MET A 59 -4.18 -13.96 5.49
N LYS A 60 -5.25 -14.30 6.21
CA LYS A 60 -5.17 -15.20 7.37
C LYS A 60 -4.69 -16.59 6.97
N ASP A 61 -5.24 -17.17 5.92
CA ASP A 61 -4.88 -18.50 5.42
C ASP A 61 -3.41 -18.60 5.01
N ILE A 62 -2.84 -17.53 4.46
CA ILE A 62 -1.45 -17.50 4.01
C ILE A 62 -0.49 -17.31 5.20
N PHE A 63 -0.77 -16.35 6.08
CA PHE A 63 0.21 -15.89 7.06
C PHE A 63 0.00 -16.47 8.47
N SER A 64 -1.22 -16.82 8.84
CA SER A 64 -1.53 -17.38 10.17
C SER A 64 -1.31 -18.89 10.20
N PRO A 65 -0.91 -19.47 11.35
CA PRO A 65 -0.58 -18.81 12.62
C PRO A 65 0.88 -18.32 12.71
N GLN A 66 1.68 -18.49 11.65
CA GLN A 66 3.13 -18.28 11.72
C GLN A 66 3.52 -16.82 11.92
N TYR A 67 2.75 -15.90 11.35
CA TYR A 67 3.00 -14.47 11.42
C TYR A 67 1.76 -13.75 11.95
N ALA A 68 1.98 -12.71 12.76
CA ALA A 68 0.90 -11.83 13.19
C ALA A 68 0.45 -10.97 12.01
N LEU A 69 -0.86 -10.91 11.80
CA LEU A 69 -1.52 -10.14 10.74
C LEU A 69 -2.40 -9.06 11.39
N LYS A 70 -2.27 -7.83 10.90
CA LYS A 70 -3.14 -6.70 11.24
C LYS A 70 -3.88 -6.23 10.00
N ASP A 71 -5.20 -6.16 10.11
CA ASP A 71 -6.10 -5.60 9.10
C ASP A 71 -6.17 -4.08 9.31
N CYS A 72 -5.68 -3.32 8.34
CA CYS A 72 -5.60 -1.87 8.37
C CYS A 72 -6.52 -1.22 7.31
N VAL A 73 -7.55 -1.94 6.85
CA VAL A 73 -8.44 -1.47 5.78
C VAL A 73 -9.26 -0.25 6.25
N ASP A 74 -9.00 0.91 5.64
CA ASP A 74 -9.78 2.14 5.84
C ASP A 74 -10.24 2.75 4.49
N LEU A 75 -11.19 2.09 3.83
CA LEU A 75 -11.75 2.54 2.55
C LEU A 75 -12.49 3.89 2.64
N ARG A 76 -12.77 4.37 3.86
CA ARG A 76 -13.36 5.69 4.05
C ARG A 76 -12.33 6.79 3.87
N ASN A 77 -11.04 6.52 4.02
CA ASN A 77 -9.98 7.52 3.88
C ASN A 77 -8.95 7.16 2.80
N ASP A 78 -8.88 5.90 2.38
CA ASP A 78 -7.85 5.40 1.45
C ASP A 78 -8.41 4.74 0.17
N VAL A 79 -7.52 4.36 -0.75
CA VAL A 79 -7.79 3.77 -2.09
C VAL A 79 -7.50 2.26 -2.12
N SER A 80 -7.20 1.64 -0.98
CA SER A 80 -6.75 0.24 -0.92
C SER A 80 -7.20 -0.52 0.32
N TYR A 81 -7.18 -1.86 0.16
CA TYR A 81 -7.14 -2.79 1.27
C TYR A 81 -5.69 -2.94 1.72
N LEU A 82 -5.42 -2.64 2.99
CA LEU A 82 -4.08 -2.59 3.56
C LEU A 82 -3.94 -3.62 4.67
N TYR A 83 -2.91 -4.44 4.58
CA TYR A 83 -2.62 -5.48 5.57
C TYR A 83 -1.15 -5.41 6.00
N TYR A 84 -0.92 -5.47 7.31
CA TYR A 84 0.42 -5.49 7.89
C TYR A 84 0.71 -6.88 8.42
N VAL A 85 1.77 -7.50 7.91
CA VAL A 85 2.25 -8.80 8.38
C VAL A 85 3.57 -8.59 9.11
N LEU A 86 3.59 -8.86 10.42
CA LEU A 86 4.81 -8.79 11.21
C LEU A 86 5.74 -9.93 10.80
N LEU A 87 6.91 -9.63 10.28
CA LEU A 87 7.90 -10.62 9.81
C LEU A 87 8.72 -11.23 10.95
N HIS A 88 8.08 -11.46 12.10
CA HIS A 88 8.64 -12.16 13.24
C HIS A 88 7.80 -13.40 13.53
N LYS A 89 8.37 -14.58 13.29
CA LYS A 89 7.64 -15.84 13.42
C LYS A 89 7.19 -16.07 14.87
N ASN A 90 6.00 -16.63 15.02
CA ASN A 90 5.40 -17.04 16.31
C ASN A 90 5.27 -15.92 17.34
N GLN A 91 5.39 -14.65 16.91
CA GLN A 91 5.11 -13.51 17.77
C GLN A 91 3.59 -13.35 17.88
N LYS A 92 3.09 -13.18 19.12
CA LYS A 92 1.67 -12.89 19.33
C LYS A 92 1.34 -11.50 18.77
N PRO A 93 0.16 -11.30 18.17
CA PRO A 93 -0.34 -9.95 17.88
C PRO A 93 -0.32 -9.13 19.18
N LEU A 94 0.35 -7.98 19.13
CA LEU A 94 0.35 -7.01 20.22
C LEU A 94 -0.31 -5.74 19.69
N ASP A 95 -1.20 -5.17 20.49
CA ASP A 95 -2.03 -4.04 20.08
C ASP A 95 -1.23 -2.73 20.01
N PHE A 96 -0.14 -2.63 20.79
CA PHE A 96 0.71 -1.45 20.89
C PHE A 96 2.10 -1.71 20.33
N ASP A 97 2.55 -0.82 19.43
CA ASP A 97 3.88 -0.90 18.84
C ASP A 97 5.00 -0.83 19.89
N THR A 98 4.78 -0.14 21.03
CA THR A 98 5.75 -0.06 22.14
C THR A 98 5.94 -1.41 22.84
N ASP A 99 4.86 -2.14 23.13
CA ASP A 99 4.94 -3.47 23.76
C ASP A 99 5.62 -4.46 22.81
N LEU A 100 5.33 -4.35 21.52
CA LEU A 100 5.99 -5.12 20.48
C LEU A 100 7.47 -4.80 20.38
N ALA A 101 7.83 -3.52 20.43
CA ALA A 101 9.23 -3.09 20.43
C ALA A 101 9.97 -3.64 21.65
N ILE A 102 9.38 -3.59 22.85
CA ILE A 102 9.98 -4.17 24.05
C ILE A 102 10.17 -5.68 23.87
N ALA A 103 9.15 -6.39 23.38
CA ALA A 103 9.21 -7.84 23.17
C ALA A 103 10.26 -8.27 22.13
N LEU A 104 10.53 -7.44 21.13
CA LEU A 104 11.41 -7.74 20.00
C LEU A 104 12.79 -7.05 20.08
N GLY A 105 13.18 -6.52 21.24
CA GLY A 105 14.49 -5.86 21.40
C GLY A 105 14.63 -4.56 20.62
N GLY A 106 13.51 -3.88 20.37
CA GLY A 106 13.43 -2.54 19.81
C GLY A 106 13.43 -2.46 18.29
N CYS A 107 13.49 -3.57 17.54
CA CYS A 107 13.52 -3.55 16.07
C CYS A 107 12.59 -4.61 15.46
N PHE A 108 11.84 -4.23 14.44
CA PHE A 108 10.94 -5.16 13.75
C PHE A 108 10.64 -4.73 12.31
N TYR A 109 10.17 -5.70 11.51
CA TYR A 109 9.83 -5.51 10.11
C TYR A 109 8.38 -5.90 9.85
N TYR A 110 7.69 -5.12 9.03
CA TYR A 110 6.39 -5.48 8.49
C TYR A 110 6.50 -5.69 6.99
N LEU A 111 5.85 -6.74 6.48
CA LEU A 111 5.42 -6.79 5.09
C LEU A 111 4.07 -6.08 5.01
N GLN A 112 4.02 -5.00 4.26
CA GLN A 112 2.80 -4.28 3.94
C GLN A 112 2.28 -4.78 2.60
N VAL A 113 1.05 -5.30 2.59
CA VAL A 113 0.35 -5.75 1.38
C VAL A 113 -0.77 -4.76 1.09
N VAL A 114 -0.75 -4.22 -0.12
CA VAL A 114 -1.66 -3.17 -0.56
C VAL A 114 -2.40 -3.65 -1.80
N ILE A 115 -3.72 -3.68 -1.74
CA ILE A 115 -4.58 -4.19 -2.81
C ILE A 115 -5.54 -3.07 -3.22
N SER A 116 -5.55 -2.71 -4.51
CA SER A 116 -6.38 -1.61 -5.00
C SER A 116 -7.85 -2.04 -5.04
N TYR A 117 -8.77 -1.13 -4.70
CA TYR A 117 -10.19 -1.34 -5.02
C TYR A 117 -10.58 -0.78 -6.39
N LEU A 118 -9.73 0.04 -7.02
CA LEU A 118 -10.05 0.64 -8.34
C LEU A 118 -9.99 -0.39 -9.45
N ALA A 119 -9.02 -1.30 -9.36
CA ALA A 119 -8.82 -2.39 -10.30
C ALA A 119 -8.08 -3.54 -9.60
N LYS A 120 -7.98 -4.69 -10.27
CA LYS A 120 -7.29 -5.87 -9.74
C LYS A 120 -5.77 -5.70 -9.78
N TYR A 121 -5.25 -4.79 -8.98
CA TYR A 121 -3.84 -4.52 -8.77
C TYR A 121 -3.45 -4.76 -7.32
N TYR A 122 -2.24 -5.26 -7.11
CA TYR A 122 -1.65 -5.36 -5.79
C TYR A 122 -0.17 -5.03 -5.83
N PHE A 123 0.35 -4.68 -4.66
CA PHE A 123 1.75 -4.45 -4.41
C PHE A 123 2.08 -4.84 -2.96
N TYR A 124 3.35 -5.10 -2.68
CA TYR A 124 3.82 -5.25 -1.32
C TYR A 124 5.25 -4.73 -1.17
N PHE A 125 5.57 -4.27 0.04
CA PHE A 125 6.90 -3.79 0.41
C PHE A 125 7.16 -4.06 1.89
N VAL A 126 8.40 -3.85 2.34
CA VAL A 126 8.73 -3.97 3.75
C VAL A 126 8.93 -2.61 4.36
N SER A 127 8.39 -2.42 5.56
CA SER A 127 8.81 -1.34 6.45
C SER A 127 9.59 -1.89 7.63
N PHE A 128 10.48 -1.05 8.12
CA PHE A 128 11.28 -1.26 9.31
C PHE A 128 10.87 -0.23 10.36
N SER A 129 10.69 -0.70 11.58
CA SER A 129 10.45 0.12 12.74
C SER A 129 11.50 -0.16 13.80
N LYS A 130 12.06 0.92 14.38
CA LYS A 130 12.96 0.84 15.52
C LYS A 130 12.53 1.82 16.60
N HIS A 131 12.43 1.30 17.82
CA HIS A 131 12.29 2.08 19.04
C HIS A 131 13.65 2.19 19.73
N ASN A 132 14.08 3.40 20.02
CA ASN A 132 15.24 3.69 20.85
C ASN A 132 14.76 4.08 22.25
N ALA A 133 14.76 3.12 23.17
CA ALA A 133 14.34 3.35 24.56
C ALA A 133 15.26 4.32 25.33
N GLU A 134 16.46 4.61 24.81
CA GLU A 134 17.44 5.53 25.41
C GLU A 134 17.40 6.94 24.78
N ALA A 135 16.47 7.20 23.86
CA ALA A 135 16.32 8.52 23.26
C ALA A 135 16.00 9.57 24.32
N LYS A 136 16.69 10.71 24.26
CA LYS A 136 16.39 11.85 25.15
C LYS A 136 15.01 12.43 24.82
N GLU A 137 14.41 13.17 25.76
CA GLU A 137 13.11 13.83 25.53
C GLU A 137 13.08 14.75 24.30
N SER A 138 14.25 15.27 23.89
CA SER A 138 14.40 16.11 22.69
C SER A 138 14.60 15.32 21.39
N GLU A 139 14.73 14.00 21.45
CA GLU A 139 14.99 13.12 20.30
C GLU A 139 13.76 12.30 19.97
N ASN A 140 13.57 11.99 18.69
CA ASN A 140 12.49 11.08 18.30
C ASN A 140 12.87 9.65 18.71
N ALA A 141 12.15 9.08 19.68
CA ALA A 141 12.35 7.71 20.14
C ALA A 141 12.05 6.67 19.06
N TRP A 142 11.33 7.05 18.00
CA TRP A 142 10.96 6.16 16.92
C TRP A 142 11.63 6.50 15.60
N ILE A 143 12.12 5.45 14.94
CA ILE A 143 12.64 5.48 13.59
C ILE A 143 11.77 4.56 12.74
N PHE A 144 11.12 5.13 11.74
CA PHE A 144 10.36 4.39 10.73
C PHE A 144 11.06 4.53 9.39
N ARG A 145 11.24 3.43 8.68
CA ARG A 145 11.81 3.41 7.34
C ARG A 145 11.01 2.47 6.47
N ASP A 146 10.38 3.01 5.44
CA ASP A 146 9.85 2.19 4.36
C ASP A 146 11.03 1.74 3.51
N ILE A 147 11.31 0.45 3.55
CA ILE A 147 12.26 -0.20 2.67
C ILE A 147 11.53 -0.36 1.33
N PHE A 148 11.40 0.78 0.65
CA PHE A 148 10.84 0.92 -0.69
C PHE A 148 11.91 1.50 -1.64
N CYS A 149 12.86 2.30 -1.13
CA CYS A 149 13.77 3.12 -1.94
C CYS A 149 15.28 2.93 -1.74
N ASP A 150 15.73 2.14 -0.78
CA ASP A 150 17.18 1.98 -0.56
C ASP A 150 17.80 0.88 -1.44
N CYS A 151 19.12 0.91 -1.62
CA CYS A 151 19.90 -0.24 -2.09
C CYS A 151 19.77 -1.47 -1.18
N GLU A 152 19.16 -1.29 0.00
CA GLU A 152 18.68 -2.36 0.87
C GLU A 152 17.37 -3.00 0.41
N PHE A 153 16.56 -2.32 -0.43
CA PHE A 153 15.30 -2.85 -0.96
C PHE A 153 15.54 -4.11 -1.78
N GLU A 154 16.48 -4.13 -2.73
CA GLU A 154 16.78 -5.37 -3.46
C GLU A 154 17.25 -6.49 -2.53
N LYS A 155 18.06 -6.16 -1.50
CA LYS A 155 18.55 -7.16 -0.54
C LYS A 155 17.44 -7.73 0.34
N VAL A 156 16.49 -6.89 0.77
CA VAL A 156 15.36 -7.28 1.61
C VAL A 156 14.29 -7.96 0.76
N GLN A 157 13.95 -7.42 -0.41
CA GLN A 157 13.00 -7.99 -1.37
C GLN A 157 13.45 -9.37 -1.85
N ASN A 158 14.73 -9.56 -2.18
CA ASN A 158 15.24 -10.89 -2.54
C ASN A 158 15.07 -11.90 -1.38
N LYS A 159 15.26 -11.46 -0.12
CA LYS A 159 14.98 -12.30 1.06
C LYS A 159 13.48 -12.53 1.29
N LEU A 160 12.61 -11.60 0.91
CA LEU A 160 11.15 -11.76 1.00
C LEU A 160 10.60 -12.72 -0.03
N ILE A 161 11.11 -12.69 -1.26
CA ILE A 161 10.73 -13.62 -2.31
C ILE A 161 10.97 -15.06 -1.86
N ASP A 162 11.97 -15.30 -1.00
CA ASP A 162 12.24 -16.62 -0.42
C ASP A 162 11.30 -17.02 0.72
N ILE A 163 10.43 -16.13 1.21
CA ILE A 163 9.38 -16.47 2.18
C ILE A 163 8.27 -17.23 1.43
N PRO A 164 7.99 -18.50 1.76
CA PRO A 164 6.98 -19.30 1.05
C PRO A 164 5.60 -18.65 1.00
N GLN A 165 5.22 -17.95 2.08
CA GLN A 165 3.96 -17.22 2.18
C GLN A 165 3.82 -16.09 1.15
N VAL A 166 4.91 -15.41 0.79
CA VAL A 166 4.88 -14.37 -0.25
C VAL A 166 4.65 -14.99 -1.63
N LYS A 167 5.29 -16.13 -1.93
CA LYS A 167 5.02 -16.88 -3.17
C LYS A 167 3.56 -17.35 -3.22
N MET A 168 3.03 -17.86 -2.11
CA MET A 168 1.62 -18.26 -2.00
C MET A 168 0.67 -17.07 -2.21
N LEU A 169 0.99 -15.90 -1.66
CA LEU A 169 0.23 -14.67 -1.90
C LEU A 169 0.17 -14.33 -3.38
N ASP A 170 1.32 -14.32 -4.05
CA ASP A 170 1.41 -14.04 -5.49
C ASP A 170 0.57 -15.02 -6.31
N GLU A 171 0.70 -16.33 -6.05
CA GLU A 171 -0.06 -17.36 -6.76
C GLU A 171 -1.57 -17.24 -6.55
N ARG A 172 -2.01 -16.91 -5.33
CA ARG A 172 -3.44 -16.82 -4.99
C ARG A 172 -4.07 -15.57 -5.59
N LEU A 173 -3.39 -14.43 -5.49
CA LEU A 173 -3.85 -13.17 -6.08
C LEU A 173 -3.88 -13.25 -7.62
N GLU A 174 -2.88 -13.88 -8.23
CA GLU A 174 -2.87 -14.13 -9.68
C GLU A 174 -4.06 -15.00 -10.12
N LYS A 175 -4.39 -16.06 -9.37
CA LYS A 175 -5.59 -16.90 -9.63
C LYS A 175 -6.90 -16.13 -9.49
N MET A 176 -6.94 -15.12 -8.62
CA MET A 176 -8.08 -14.20 -8.47
C MET A 176 -8.12 -13.12 -9.58
N GLY A 177 -7.11 -13.09 -10.45
CA GLY A 177 -6.99 -12.17 -11.58
C GLY A 177 -6.30 -10.86 -11.25
N PHE A 178 -5.61 -10.76 -10.11
CA PHE A 178 -4.81 -9.59 -9.76
C PHE A 178 -3.46 -9.59 -10.48
N ALA A 179 -2.99 -8.39 -10.80
CA ALA A 179 -1.66 -8.17 -11.35
C ALA A 179 -0.79 -7.39 -10.35
N PHE A 180 0.44 -7.85 -10.17
CA PHE A 180 1.45 -7.16 -9.37
C PHE A 180 1.90 -5.90 -10.09
N VAL A 181 1.97 -4.77 -9.40
CA VAL A 181 2.46 -3.51 -9.97
C VAL A 181 3.92 -3.29 -9.53
N PRO A 182 4.90 -3.41 -10.44
CA PRO A 182 6.30 -3.15 -10.14
C PRO A 182 6.54 -1.73 -9.61
N LYS A 183 7.58 -1.60 -8.78
CA LYS A 183 8.00 -0.31 -8.21
C LYS A 183 8.20 0.76 -9.28
N GLU A 184 8.81 0.40 -10.40
CA GLU A 184 9.13 1.31 -11.51
C GLU A 184 7.86 1.96 -12.07
N ILE A 185 6.74 1.22 -12.06
CA ILE A 185 5.43 1.73 -12.46
C ILE A 185 4.86 2.61 -11.35
N LEU A 186 4.93 2.18 -10.09
CA LEU A 186 4.39 2.92 -8.94
C LEU A 186 5.03 4.30 -8.75
N THR A 187 6.33 4.41 -9.03
CA THR A 187 7.10 5.66 -8.93
C THR A 187 7.00 6.54 -10.17
N HIS A 188 6.23 6.13 -11.18
CA HIS A 188 6.01 6.97 -12.37
C HIS A 188 5.19 8.21 -12.00
N ARG A 189 5.69 9.38 -12.40
CA ARG A 189 5.04 10.68 -12.16
C ARG A 189 3.97 10.95 -13.22
N LEU A 190 2.83 11.45 -12.77
CA LEU A 190 1.70 11.86 -13.60
C LEU A 190 1.69 13.38 -13.69
N GLU A 191 2.16 13.91 -14.80
CA GLU A 191 2.29 15.35 -14.99
C GLU A 191 0.93 16.06 -15.06
N ASP A 192 -0.08 15.37 -15.59
CA ASP A 192 -1.38 15.94 -15.92
C ASP A 192 -2.48 15.56 -14.93
N ILE A 193 -2.16 14.96 -13.78
CA ILE A 193 -3.12 14.62 -12.72
C ILE A 193 -2.81 15.40 -11.45
N GLU A 194 -3.84 15.99 -10.86
CA GLU A 194 -3.83 16.57 -9.51
C GLU A 194 -4.80 15.77 -8.61
N THR A 195 -4.40 15.54 -7.37
CA THR A 195 -5.23 14.88 -6.35
C THR A 195 -5.42 15.78 -5.14
N GLN A 196 -6.23 15.36 -4.17
CA GLN A 196 -6.42 16.12 -2.93
C GLN A 196 -5.13 16.31 -2.10
N CYS A 197 -4.09 15.48 -2.32
CA CYS A 197 -2.84 15.47 -1.56
C CYS A 197 -1.60 15.77 -2.42
N SER A 198 -1.76 15.98 -3.72
CA SER A 198 -0.63 16.20 -4.63
C SER A 198 -0.98 17.11 -5.79
N ASN A 199 -0.08 18.05 -6.07
CA ASN A 199 -0.17 18.97 -7.19
C ASN A 199 0.24 18.28 -8.51
N PHE A 200 -0.08 18.90 -9.65
CA PHE A 200 0.47 18.49 -10.95
C PHE A 200 1.99 18.29 -10.92
N GLY A 201 2.46 17.27 -11.63
CA GLY A 201 3.88 16.88 -11.66
C GLY A 201 4.41 16.23 -10.36
N GLN A 202 3.60 16.20 -9.30
CA GLN A 202 3.98 15.58 -8.01
C GLN A 202 3.21 14.28 -7.74
N THR A 203 2.09 14.07 -8.42
CA THR A 203 1.27 12.86 -8.30
C THR A 203 2.02 11.64 -8.86
N LEU A 204 2.06 10.55 -8.10
CA LEU A 204 2.56 9.26 -8.55
C LEU A 204 1.43 8.31 -8.93
N VAL A 205 1.75 7.29 -9.73
CA VAL A 205 0.83 6.16 -9.99
C VAL A 205 0.35 5.51 -8.69
N TYR A 206 1.24 5.36 -7.69
CA TYR A 206 0.87 4.84 -6.38
C TYR A 206 -0.23 5.66 -5.71
N ASP A 207 -0.14 7.00 -5.78
CA ASP A 207 -1.08 7.93 -5.14
C ASP A 207 -2.51 7.76 -5.68
N CYS A 208 -2.62 7.36 -6.96
CA CYS A 208 -3.89 7.12 -7.63
C CYS A 208 -4.41 5.69 -7.44
N ILE A 209 -3.55 4.67 -7.48
CA ILE A 209 -3.99 3.26 -7.48
C ILE A 209 -4.18 2.70 -6.07
N PHE A 210 -3.33 3.10 -5.11
CA PHE A 210 -3.22 2.42 -3.84
C PHE A 210 -3.47 3.33 -2.65
N SER A 211 -2.75 4.45 -2.53
CA SER A 211 -2.99 5.33 -1.41
C SER A 211 -2.54 6.75 -1.66
N ASN A 212 -3.46 7.67 -1.39
CA ASN A 212 -3.19 9.11 -1.44
C ASN A 212 -2.80 9.66 -0.04
N VAL A 213 -2.67 8.79 0.96
CA VAL A 213 -2.38 9.14 2.38
C VAL A 213 -1.03 8.59 2.81
N LEU A 214 -0.73 7.33 2.45
CA LEU A 214 0.59 6.74 2.65
C LEU A 214 1.48 7.18 1.49
N SER A 215 2.44 8.06 1.74
CA SER A 215 3.41 8.44 0.72
C SER A 215 4.47 7.35 0.57
N ILE A 216 4.58 6.75 -0.61
CA ILE A 216 5.86 6.12 -0.98
C ILE A 216 6.87 7.25 -1.22
N HIS A 217 8.10 7.11 -0.68
CA HIS A 217 9.11 8.16 -0.77
C HIS A 217 9.30 8.61 -2.23
N ARG A 218 8.97 9.88 -2.48
CA ARG A 218 9.21 10.57 -3.74
C ARG A 218 10.73 10.67 -3.86
N GLY A 219 11.34 9.82 -4.69
CA GLY A 219 12.77 9.94 -4.99
C GLY A 219 13.07 11.39 -5.34
N ASN A 220 13.84 12.04 -4.48
CA ASN A 220 14.55 13.25 -4.80
C ASN A 220 16.00 12.79 -4.99
N ASP A 221 16.53 13.08 -6.17
CA ASP A 221 17.97 13.27 -6.36
C ASP A 221 18.51 14.30 -5.34
#